data_AF-A0A352LSV2-F1
#
_entry.id   AF-A0A352LSV2-F1
#
_cell.length_a   1.000
_cell.length_b   1.000
_cell.length_c   1.000
_cell.angle_alpha   90.00
_cell.angle_beta   90.00
_cell.angle_gamma   90.00
#
_symmetry.space_group_name_H-M   'P 1'
#
loop_
_entity.id
_entity.type
_entity.pdbx_description
1 polymer ?
#
loop_
_entity_poly.entity_id
_entity_poly.type
_entity_poly.pdbx_seq_one_letter_code
_entity_poly.pdbx_strand_id
1 'polypeptide(L)'
;GGLPRVADLFEARKPKDPALLAEISGVVSFGKETKGKRRLVITAPDGSVHEELINKWRHVSVFEGEHVEKGEMISDGPADPQDILRLLGVNALASYIVNEVQEVYRLQGVKINDKHIEVILRQMLRKVVITNPGNTKFLKGEQLDKARVLEENRLVLEQKGEPAQFELLLLGITKASLATESFFSAASFQETTRVLTEASVTGKRDHLRGLKENVLVGRLISAGTGFAHHAERHKKRQVEIKTEEMIKAEAVMMAQKAEQALGDALRSTDAEKQK
;
A
#
# COMPACT_ATOMS: atom_id res chain seq x y z
N GLY A 1 -17.48 10.10 -22.80
CA GLY A 1 -18.39 9.39 -21.88
C GLY A 1 -18.59 7.97 -22.37
N GLY A 2 -18.95 7.04 -21.48
CA GLY A 2 -19.10 5.62 -21.81
C GLY A 2 -17.96 4.75 -21.26
N LEU A 3 -17.90 3.48 -21.68
CA LEU A 3 -16.99 2.46 -21.14
C LEU A 3 -15.50 2.86 -21.09
N PRO A 4 -14.92 3.58 -22.07
CA PRO A 4 -13.51 4.03 -21.98
C PRO A 4 -13.24 4.94 -20.78
N ARG A 5 -14.22 5.75 -20.36
CA ARG A 5 -14.07 6.62 -19.17
C ARG A 5 -13.97 5.78 -17.89
N VAL A 6 -14.77 4.72 -17.80
CA VAL A 6 -14.71 3.77 -16.67
C VAL A 6 -13.35 3.07 -16.63
N ALA A 7 -12.82 2.69 -17.80
CA ALA A 7 -11.48 2.12 -17.90
C ALA A 7 -10.39 3.11 -17.45
N ASP A 8 -10.46 4.38 -17.87
CA ASP A 8 -9.50 5.40 -17.44
C ASP A 8 -9.52 5.63 -15.91
N LEU A 9 -10.70 5.59 -15.29
CA LEU A 9 -10.87 5.69 -13.83
C LEU A 9 -10.24 4.49 -13.11
N PHE A 10 -10.53 3.26 -13.56
CA PHE A 10 -9.96 2.04 -12.95
C PHE A 10 -8.48 1.84 -13.27
N GLU A 11 -7.95 2.42 -14.33
CA GLU A 11 -6.52 2.46 -14.59
C GLU A 11 -5.82 3.62 -13.86
N ALA A 12 -6.54 4.40 -13.06
CA ALA A 12 -6.04 5.56 -12.32
C ALA A 12 -5.21 6.51 -13.21
N ARG A 13 -5.69 6.73 -14.45
CA ARG A 13 -4.98 7.55 -15.43
C ARG A 13 -5.12 9.02 -15.09
N LYS A 14 -3.99 9.73 -15.12
CA LYS A 14 -3.96 11.18 -14.95
C LYS A 14 -4.66 11.85 -16.14
N PRO A 15 -5.65 12.74 -15.90
CA PRO A 15 -6.26 13.54 -16.96
C PRO A 15 -5.24 14.41 -17.69
N LYS A 16 -5.51 14.78 -18.95
CA LYS A 16 -4.61 15.63 -19.74
C LYS A 16 -4.43 17.03 -19.15
N ASP A 17 -5.52 17.61 -18.62
CA ASP A 17 -5.52 18.92 -17.98
C ASP A 17 -6.24 18.82 -16.63
N PRO A 18 -5.58 18.27 -15.60
CA PRO A 18 -6.22 17.91 -14.34
C PRO A 18 -6.44 19.15 -13.48
N ALA A 19 -7.61 19.30 -12.85
CA ALA A 19 -7.89 20.40 -11.92
C ALA A 19 -6.78 20.56 -10.90
N LEU A 20 -6.49 21.81 -10.53
CA LEU A 20 -5.52 22.09 -9.48
C LEU A 20 -6.23 22.12 -8.14
N LEU A 21 -5.71 21.38 -7.16
CA LEU A 21 -6.20 21.36 -5.80
C LEU A 21 -5.23 22.08 -4.86
N ALA A 22 -5.75 22.67 -3.79
CA ALA A 22 -4.93 23.34 -2.77
C ALA A 22 -4.06 22.33 -2.00
N GLU A 23 -2.75 22.54 -2.02
CA GLU A 23 -1.77 21.65 -1.36
C GLU A 23 -1.78 21.78 0.16
N ILE A 24 -2.03 22.98 0.66
CA ILE A 24 -2.17 23.33 2.07
C ILE A 24 -3.37 24.26 2.25
N SER A 25 -3.87 24.35 3.48
CA SER A 25 -4.90 25.32 3.85
C SER A 25 -4.27 26.67 4.17
N GLY A 26 -4.86 27.76 3.70
CA GLY A 26 -4.32 29.09 3.95
C GLY A 26 -4.83 30.15 2.98
N VAL A 27 -4.19 31.32 3.01
CA VAL A 27 -4.55 32.47 2.18
C VAL A 27 -3.80 32.42 0.84
N VAL A 28 -4.53 32.55 -0.26
CA VAL A 28 -3.99 32.54 -1.61
C VAL A 28 -3.43 33.92 -1.99
N SER A 29 -2.26 33.93 -2.62
CA SER A 29 -1.66 35.12 -3.23
C SER A 29 -0.98 34.75 -4.55
N PHE A 30 -0.76 35.75 -5.42
CA PHE A 30 -0.07 35.53 -6.69
C PHE A 30 1.29 36.22 -6.72
N GLY A 31 2.34 35.44 -6.94
CA GLY A 31 3.72 35.93 -7.02
C GLY A 31 4.09 36.48 -8.41
N LYS A 32 5.37 36.83 -8.58
CA LYS A 32 5.90 37.34 -9.85
C LYS A 32 5.65 36.36 -11.00
N GLU A 33 5.11 36.89 -12.08
CA GLU A 33 4.86 36.13 -13.30
C GLU A 33 6.17 35.81 -14.03
N THR A 34 6.25 34.61 -14.59
CA THR A 34 7.34 34.18 -15.49
C THR A 34 6.79 34.08 -16.92
N LYS A 35 7.65 33.85 -17.92
CA LYS A 35 7.20 33.58 -19.30
C LYS A 35 6.22 32.39 -19.32
N GLY A 36 4.95 32.68 -19.56
CA GLY A 36 3.85 31.69 -19.70
C GLY A 36 3.27 31.13 -18.41
N LYS A 37 3.87 31.41 -17.25
CA LYS A 37 3.42 30.88 -15.94
C LYS A 37 3.18 31.99 -14.92
N ARG A 38 2.19 31.77 -14.06
CA ARG A 38 1.87 32.58 -12.87
C ARG A 38 2.23 31.76 -11.64
N ARG A 39 2.77 32.40 -10.61
CA ARG A 39 3.09 31.73 -9.35
C ARG A 39 1.90 31.82 -8.41
N LEU A 40 1.33 30.69 -8.03
CA LEU A 40 0.37 30.57 -6.93
C LEU A 40 1.16 30.38 -5.64
N VAL A 41 0.79 31.12 -4.60
CA VAL A 41 1.37 31.01 -3.27
C VAL A 41 0.24 30.87 -2.27
N ILE A 42 0.22 29.76 -1.52
CA ILE A 42 -0.70 29.56 -0.41
C ILE A 42 0.11 29.74 0.88
N THR A 43 -0.33 30.63 1.76
CA THR A 43 0.32 30.89 3.05
C THR A 43 -0.60 30.41 4.17
N ALA A 44 -0.16 29.38 4.90
CA ALA A 44 -0.90 28.84 6.02
C ALA A 44 -0.81 29.75 7.27
N PRO A 45 -1.74 29.63 8.23
CA PRO A 45 -1.72 30.43 9.46
C PRO A 45 -0.46 30.24 10.33
N ASP A 46 0.22 29.11 10.18
CA ASP A 46 1.48 28.79 10.87
C ASP A 46 2.73 29.41 10.22
N GLY A 47 2.54 30.14 9.11
CA GLY A 47 3.62 30.76 8.33
C GLY A 47 4.28 29.82 7.32
N SER A 48 3.83 28.56 7.19
CA SER A 48 4.28 27.68 6.12
C SER A 48 3.74 28.16 4.78
N VAL A 49 4.59 28.12 3.75
CA VAL A 49 4.28 28.62 2.41
C VAL A 49 4.42 27.50 1.41
N HIS A 50 3.40 27.33 0.57
CA HIS A 50 3.44 26.44 -0.58
C HIS A 50 3.40 27.27 -1.87
N GLU A 51 4.40 27.10 -2.74
CA GLU A 51 4.48 27.80 -4.02
C GLU A 51 4.38 26.82 -5.19
N GLU A 52 3.52 27.10 -6.17
CA GLU A 52 3.39 26.32 -7.39
C GLU A 52 3.28 27.23 -8.63
N LEU A 53 3.81 26.76 -9.77
CA LEU A 53 3.73 27.48 -11.04
C LEU A 53 2.58 26.96 -11.91
N ILE A 54 1.56 27.79 -12.10
CA ILE A 54 0.38 27.50 -12.93
C ILE A 54 0.54 28.18 -14.29
N ASN A 55 0.06 27.54 -15.36
CA ASN A 55 0.01 28.20 -16.67
C ASN A 55 -1.00 29.35 -16.69
N LYS A 56 -0.65 30.48 -17.34
CA LYS A 56 -1.51 31.68 -17.38
C LYS A 56 -2.82 31.51 -18.15
N TRP A 57 -2.87 30.59 -19.11
CA TRP A 57 -4.08 30.31 -19.87
C TRP A 57 -5.11 29.51 -19.07
N ARG A 58 -4.72 29.02 -17.89
CA ARG A 58 -5.58 28.22 -17.05
C ARG A 58 -6.50 29.13 -16.22
N HIS A 59 -7.80 28.84 -16.24
CA HIS A 59 -8.76 29.59 -15.46
C HIS A 59 -8.63 29.22 -13.97
N VAL A 60 -8.35 30.21 -13.12
CA VAL A 60 -8.21 30.05 -11.67
C VAL A 60 -9.49 30.55 -11.04
N SER A 61 -10.17 29.71 -10.26
CA SER A 61 -11.47 29.98 -9.65
C SER A 61 -11.38 30.82 -8.37
N VAL A 62 -10.20 30.89 -7.75
CA VAL A 62 -9.96 31.58 -6.49
C VAL A 62 -9.40 32.98 -6.67
N PHE A 63 -9.72 33.88 -5.75
CA PHE A 63 -9.24 35.25 -5.72
C PHE A 63 -8.00 35.43 -4.84
N GLU A 64 -7.24 36.49 -5.11
CA GLU A 64 -6.14 36.89 -4.22
C GLU A 64 -6.69 37.37 -2.87
N GLY A 65 -6.11 36.89 -1.78
CA GLY A 65 -6.57 37.14 -0.42
C GLY A 65 -7.67 36.19 0.06
N GLU A 66 -8.16 35.29 -0.78
CA GLU A 66 -9.14 34.28 -0.39
C GLU A 66 -8.49 33.17 0.45
N HIS A 67 -9.23 32.65 1.43
CA HIS A 67 -8.80 31.51 2.23
C HIS A 67 -9.33 30.21 1.62
N VAL A 68 -8.43 29.27 1.37
CA VAL A 68 -8.75 27.95 0.80
C VAL A 68 -8.44 26.83 1.79
N GLU A 69 -9.25 25.78 1.77
CA GLU A 69 -8.96 24.56 2.52
C GLU A 69 -8.12 23.58 1.70
N LYS A 70 -7.41 22.68 2.39
CA LYS A 70 -6.54 21.70 1.72
C LYS A 70 -7.41 20.77 0.88
N GLY A 71 -7.05 20.63 -0.40
CA GLY A 71 -7.79 19.84 -1.39
C GLY A 71 -8.96 20.56 -2.04
N GLU A 72 -9.18 21.86 -1.75
CA GLU A 72 -10.14 22.70 -2.45
C GLU A 72 -9.70 22.99 -3.90
N MET A 73 -10.66 23.14 -4.80
CA MET A 73 -10.38 23.35 -6.23
C MET A 73 -9.96 24.79 -6.52
N ILE A 74 -8.69 24.95 -6.94
CA ILE A 74 -8.07 26.23 -7.30
C ILE A 74 -8.28 26.56 -8.78
N SER A 75 -8.34 25.54 -9.63
CA SER A 75 -8.48 25.72 -11.07
C SER A 75 -9.34 24.63 -11.68
N ASP A 76 -10.12 25.01 -12.69
CA ASP A 76 -11.03 24.14 -13.40
C ASP A 76 -10.33 22.95 -14.07
N GLY A 77 -11.05 21.84 -14.17
CA GLY A 77 -10.64 20.63 -14.87
C GLY A 77 -11.18 19.35 -14.23
N PRO A 78 -10.98 18.19 -14.87
CA PRO A 78 -11.20 16.90 -14.23
C PRO A 78 -10.23 16.70 -13.06
N ALA A 79 -10.74 16.27 -11.90
CA ALA A 79 -9.88 15.98 -10.75
C ALA A 79 -8.96 14.77 -11.01
N ASP A 80 -7.72 14.82 -10.50
CA ASP A 80 -6.78 13.71 -10.53
C ASP A 80 -7.02 12.79 -9.31
N PRO A 81 -7.37 11.50 -9.50
CA PRO A 81 -7.56 10.56 -8.40
C PRO A 81 -6.36 10.46 -7.44
N GLN A 82 -5.13 10.67 -7.94
CA GLN A 82 -3.94 10.61 -7.09
C GLN A 82 -3.85 11.81 -6.13
N ASP A 83 -4.22 13.00 -6.61
CA ASP A 83 -4.26 14.21 -5.79
C ASP A 83 -5.40 14.14 -4.78
N ILE A 84 -6.57 13.62 -5.16
CA ILE A 84 -7.67 13.37 -4.21
C ILE A 84 -7.20 12.44 -3.08
N LEU A 85 -6.52 11.34 -3.40
CA LEU A 85 -6.02 10.41 -2.38
C LEU A 85 -5.05 11.10 -1.41
N ARG A 86 -4.11 11.87 -1.94
CA ARG A 86 -3.03 12.49 -1.17
C ARG A 86 -3.51 13.67 -0.32
N LEU A 87 -4.45 14.46 -0.85
CA LEU A 87 -4.92 15.68 -0.20
C LEU A 87 -6.15 15.45 0.68
N LEU A 88 -7.13 14.69 0.18
CA LEU A 88 -8.45 14.50 0.81
C LEU A 88 -8.63 13.10 1.43
N GLY A 89 -7.77 12.15 1.09
CA GLY A 89 -7.75 10.81 1.67
C GLY A 89 -8.67 9.78 0.99
N VAL A 90 -8.74 8.60 1.58
CA VAL A 90 -9.38 7.41 0.99
C VAL A 90 -10.88 7.57 0.80
N ASN A 91 -11.57 8.20 1.76
CA ASN A 91 -13.03 8.34 1.71
C ASN A 91 -13.45 9.28 0.58
N ALA A 92 -12.76 10.40 0.41
CA ALA A 92 -13.00 11.33 -0.68
C ALA A 92 -12.73 10.69 -2.04
N LEU A 93 -11.63 9.93 -2.17
CA LEU A 93 -11.33 9.16 -3.37
C LEU A 93 -12.44 8.13 -3.67
N ALA A 94 -12.91 7.41 -2.65
CA ALA A 94 -13.94 6.41 -2.81
C ALA A 94 -15.25 7.02 -3.32
N SER A 95 -15.71 8.11 -2.69
CA SER A 95 -16.89 8.83 -3.15
C SER A 95 -16.72 9.35 -4.57
N TYR A 96 -15.55 9.91 -4.91
CA TYR A 96 -15.24 10.39 -6.26
C TYR A 96 -15.35 9.27 -7.31
N ILE A 97 -14.62 8.17 -7.13
CA ILE A 97 -14.58 7.07 -8.10
C ILE A 97 -15.94 6.39 -8.22
N VAL A 98 -16.64 6.14 -7.11
CA VAL A 98 -17.97 5.53 -7.13
C VAL A 98 -18.95 6.40 -7.90
N ASN A 99 -18.99 7.71 -7.62
CA ASN A 99 -19.89 8.63 -8.31
C ASN A 99 -19.60 8.73 -9.81
N GLU A 100 -18.34 8.93 -10.19
CA GLU A 100 -17.93 9.03 -11.61
C GLU A 100 -18.26 7.75 -12.40
N VAL A 101 -18.01 6.58 -11.82
CA VAL A 101 -18.33 5.30 -12.46
C VAL A 101 -19.86 5.12 -12.53
N GLN A 102 -20.59 5.40 -11.45
CA GLN A 102 -22.04 5.30 -11.41
C GLN A 102 -22.74 6.25 -12.38
N GLU A 103 -22.22 7.46 -12.59
CA GLU A 103 -22.76 8.39 -13.59
C GLU A 103 -22.72 7.79 -15.00
N VAL A 104 -21.63 7.14 -15.37
CA VAL A 104 -21.51 6.47 -16.68
C VAL A 104 -22.50 5.32 -16.80
N TYR A 105 -22.64 4.47 -15.77
CA TYR A 105 -23.58 3.34 -15.80
C TYR A 105 -25.05 3.80 -15.78
N ARG A 106 -25.38 4.81 -14.98
CA ARG A 106 -26.72 5.41 -14.93
C ARG A 106 -27.11 6.01 -16.27
N LEU A 107 -26.19 6.69 -16.95
CA LEU A 107 -26.42 7.24 -18.29
C LEU A 107 -26.74 6.14 -19.33
N GLN A 108 -26.22 4.93 -19.14
CA GLN A 108 -26.51 3.75 -19.97
C GLN A 108 -27.70 2.93 -19.48
N GLY A 109 -28.39 3.36 -18.42
CA GLY A 109 -29.54 2.65 -17.85
C GLY A 109 -29.19 1.36 -17.09
N VAL A 110 -27.92 1.13 -16.80
CA VAL A 110 -27.44 -0.08 -16.10
C VAL A 110 -27.35 0.21 -14.60
N LYS A 111 -27.99 -0.64 -13.79
CA LYS A 111 -27.91 -0.56 -12.32
C LYS A 111 -26.83 -1.50 -11.80
N ILE A 112 -25.87 -0.94 -11.06
CA ILE A 112 -24.83 -1.70 -10.34
C ILE A 112 -24.79 -1.22 -8.89
N ASN A 113 -24.51 -2.13 -7.95
CA ASN A 113 -24.36 -1.76 -6.54
C ASN A 113 -22.94 -1.21 -6.27
N ASP A 114 -22.84 -0.14 -5.49
CA ASP A 114 -21.58 0.53 -5.13
C ASP A 114 -20.55 -0.42 -4.53
N LYS A 115 -21.01 -1.44 -3.79
CA LYS A 115 -20.13 -2.46 -3.17
C LYS A 115 -19.19 -3.11 -4.18
N HIS A 116 -19.61 -3.29 -5.43
CA HIS A 116 -18.74 -3.87 -6.45
C HIS A 116 -17.58 -2.94 -6.82
N ILE A 117 -17.86 -1.64 -6.94
CA ILE A 117 -16.88 -0.61 -7.27
C ILE A 117 -15.91 -0.44 -6.09
N GLU A 118 -16.43 -0.40 -4.86
CA GLU A 118 -15.63 -0.30 -3.64
C GLU A 118 -14.66 -1.48 -3.47
N VAL A 119 -15.10 -2.70 -3.80
CA VAL A 119 -14.23 -3.89 -3.74
C VAL A 119 -13.08 -3.76 -4.75
N ILE A 120 -13.33 -3.22 -5.95
CA ILE A 120 -12.28 -2.96 -6.94
C ILE A 120 -11.32 -1.87 -6.43
N LEU A 121 -11.85 -0.75 -5.91
CA LEU A 121 -11.04 0.33 -5.36
C LEU A 121 -10.15 -0.13 -4.20
N ARG A 122 -10.67 -1.03 -3.35
CA ARG A 122 -9.88 -1.68 -2.30
C ARG A 122 -8.68 -2.43 -2.87
N GLN A 123 -8.80 -3.05 -4.05
CA GLN A 123 -7.66 -3.69 -4.72
C GLN A 123 -6.65 -2.67 -5.27
N MET A 124 -7.13 -1.54 -5.79
CA MET A 124 -6.29 -0.45 -6.31
C MET A 124 -5.46 0.25 -5.22
N LEU A 125 -5.92 0.23 -3.96
CA LEU A 125 -5.27 0.83 -2.79
C LEU A 125 -4.49 -0.17 -1.92
N ARG A 126 -4.11 -1.33 -2.49
CA ARG A 126 -3.40 -2.38 -1.74
C ARG A 126 -1.96 -2.06 -1.40
N LYS A 127 -1.32 -1.16 -2.14
CA LYS A 127 0.09 -0.84 -1.98
C LYS A 127 0.28 0.45 -1.21
N VAL A 128 1.39 0.51 -0.49
CA VAL A 128 1.85 1.68 0.26
C VAL A 128 3.32 1.92 -0.06
N VAL A 129 3.75 3.17 0.10
CA VAL A 129 5.16 3.56 0.06
C VAL A 129 5.59 4.03 1.45
N ILE A 130 6.72 3.52 1.94
CA ILE A 130 7.23 3.86 3.27
C ILE A 130 7.83 5.27 3.25
N THR A 131 7.33 6.18 4.08
CA THR A 131 7.85 7.55 4.22
C THR A 131 8.89 7.64 5.33
N ASN A 132 8.63 6.95 6.45
CA ASN A 132 9.56 6.79 7.56
C ASN A 132 9.55 5.33 8.05
N PRO A 133 10.69 4.62 8.02
CA PRO A 133 10.73 3.22 8.43
C PRO A 133 10.58 3.00 9.95
N GLY A 134 10.79 4.01 10.79
CA GLY A 134 10.77 3.84 12.26
C GLY A 134 11.73 2.75 12.73
N ASN A 135 11.27 1.84 13.60
CA ASN A 135 12.02 0.67 14.06
C ASN A 135 11.70 -0.62 13.28
N THR A 136 10.97 -0.53 12.16
CA THR A 136 10.70 -1.69 11.30
C THR A 136 11.93 -2.05 10.45
N LYS A 137 11.86 -3.19 9.77
CA LYS A 137 12.90 -3.63 8.81
C LYS A 137 12.75 -3.01 7.41
N PHE A 138 11.79 -2.12 7.22
CA PHE A 138 11.49 -1.54 5.92
C PHE A 138 12.48 -0.44 5.55
N LEU A 139 12.57 -0.17 4.26
CA LEU A 139 13.38 0.93 3.73
C LEU A 139 12.49 2.11 3.33
N LYS A 140 13.00 3.33 3.51
CA LYS A 140 12.34 4.54 3.01
C LYS A 140 12.19 4.46 1.48
N GLY A 141 11.00 4.71 0.97
CA GLY A 141 10.65 4.60 -0.45
C GLY A 141 10.32 3.18 -0.92
N GLU A 142 10.39 2.17 -0.04
CA GLU A 142 10.01 0.81 -0.36
C GLU A 142 8.49 0.71 -0.59
N GLN A 143 8.08 -0.06 -1.61
CA GLN A 143 6.68 -0.31 -1.92
C GLN A 143 6.27 -1.71 -1.47
N LEU A 144 5.27 -1.77 -0.59
CA LEU A 144 4.85 -2.99 0.08
C LEU A 144 3.32 -3.13 0.07
N ASP A 145 2.83 -4.34 0.33
CA ASP A 145 1.40 -4.53 0.61
C ASP A 145 1.04 -3.90 1.96
N LYS A 146 -0.04 -3.11 1.96
CA LYS A 146 -0.60 -2.44 3.13
C LYS A 146 -0.79 -3.43 4.30
N ALA A 147 -1.28 -4.63 4.01
CA ALA A 147 -1.51 -5.65 5.03
C ALA A 147 -0.21 -6.08 5.73
N ARG A 148 0.90 -6.19 5.00
CA ARG A 148 2.21 -6.56 5.56
C ARG A 148 2.78 -5.45 6.43
N VAL A 149 2.65 -4.19 5.99
CA VAL A 149 3.12 -3.03 6.77
C VAL A 149 2.32 -2.89 8.06
N LEU A 150 1.00 -3.07 8.01
CA LEU A 150 0.15 -3.04 9.20
C LEU A 150 0.49 -4.15 10.20
N GLU A 151 0.79 -5.36 9.72
CA GLU A 151 1.20 -6.48 10.56
C GLU A 151 2.54 -6.21 11.26
N GLU A 152 3.56 -5.78 10.52
CA GLU A 152 4.87 -5.46 11.09
C GLU A 152 4.78 -4.29 12.09
N ASN A 153 4.01 -3.25 11.75
CA ASN A 153 3.78 -2.12 12.66
C ASN A 153 3.12 -2.56 13.97
N ARG A 154 2.19 -3.53 13.92
CA ARG A 154 1.58 -4.08 15.13
C ARG A 154 2.63 -4.76 16.02
N LEU A 155 3.53 -5.56 15.44
CA LEU A 155 4.61 -6.24 16.18
C LEU A 155 5.59 -5.24 16.81
N VAL A 156 5.95 -4.18 16.08
CA VAL A 156 6.85 -3.14 16.59
C VAL A 156 6.19 -2.33 17.73
N LEU A 157 4.90 -2.03 17.60
CA LEU A 157 4.14 -1.37 18.66
C LEU A 157 4.05 -2.20 19.94
N GLU A 158 3.89 -3.53 19.83
CA GLU A 158 3.92 -4.45 20.97
C GLU A 158 5.28 -4.42 21.69
N GLN A 159 6.36 -4.19 20.96
CA GLN A 159 7.72 -4.01 21.48
C GLN A 159 8.02 -2.58 21.94
N LYS A 160 7.01 -1.68 21.96
CA LYS A 160 7.14 -0.25 22.28
C LYS A 160 8.09 0.52 21.36
N GLY A 161 8.29 0.04 20.14
CA GLY A 161 9.05 0.75 19.11
C GLY A 161 8.17 1.70 18.30
N GLU A 162 8.81 2.53 17.48
CA GLU A 162 8.16 3.44 16.55
C GLU A 162 7.72 2.68 15.28
N PRO A 163 6.42 2.67 14.92
CA PRO A 163 5.93 2.02 13.72
C PRO A 163 6.38 2.77 12.46
N ALA A 164 6.43 2.07 11.32
CA ALA A 164 6.68 2.72 10.05
C ALA A 164 5.50 3.61 9.64
N GLN A 165 5.82 4.82 9.19
CA GLN A 165 4.88 5.70 8.51
C GLN A 165 4.90 5.42 7.01
N PHE A 166 3.73 5.50 6.38
CA PHE A 166 3.57 5.19 4.98
C PHE A 166 2.46 6.03 4.35
N GLU A 167 2.54 6.19 3.05
CA GLU A 167 1.50 6.79 2.21
C GLU A 167 0.86 5.73 1.31
N LEU A 168 -0.44 5.85 1.07
CA LEU A 168 -1.16 4.95 0.18
C LEU A 168 -0.81 5.25 -1.28
N LEU A 169 -0.60 4.19 -2.05
CA LEU A 169 -0.33 4.30 -3.48
C LEU A 169 -1.55 3.83 -4.26
N LEU A 170 -2.15 4.74 -5.03
CA LEU A 170 -3.22 4.39 -5.97
C LEU A 170 -2.62 3.77 -7.23
N LEU A 171 -2.96 2.52 -7.49
CA LEU A 171 -2.52 1.81 -8.70
C LEU A 171 -3.73 1.48 -9.57
N GLY A 172 -3.58 1.66 -10.89
CA GLY A 172 -4.53 1.15 -11.87
C GLY A 172 -4.68 -0.38 -11.78
N ILE A 173 -5.84 -0.93 -12.14
CA ILE A 173 -6.15 -2.36 -11.99
C ILE A 173 -5.14 -3.27 -12.69
N THR A 174 -4.59 -2.87 -13.86
CA THR A 174 -3.56 -3.64 -14.56
C THR A 174 -2.27 -3.70 -13.74
N LYS A 175 -1.81 -2.55 -13.24
CA LYS A 175 -0.58 -2.46 -12.42
C LYS A 175 -0.76 -3.13 -11.05
N ALA A 176 -1.93 -2.98 -10.42
CA ALA A 176 -2.26 -3.64 -9.16
C ALA A 176 -2.29 -5.17 -9.31
N SER A 177 -2.75 -5.68 -10.46
CA SER A 177 -2.80 -7.12 -10.75
C SER A 177 -1.42 -7.73 -10.98
N LEU A 178 -0.49 -6.98 -11.61
CA LEU A 178 0.90 -7.39 -11.78
C LEU A 178 1.70 -7.34 -10.47
N ALA A 179 1.38 -6.39 -9.58
CA ALA A 179 2.08 -6.20 -8.31
C ALA A 179 1.64 -7.18 -7.19
N THR A 180 1.09 -8.34 -7.53
CA THR A 180 0.70 -9.37 -6.56
C THR A 180 1.92 -10.15 -6.03
N GLU A 181 1.82 -10.73 -4.83
CA GLU A 181 2.92 -11.50 -4.22
C GLU A 181 3.19 -12.82 -4.98
N SER A 182 2.14 -13.41 -5.55
CA SER A 182 2.26 -14.66 -6.31
C SER A 182 2.77 -14.41 -7.72
N PHE A 183 3.96 -14.91 -8.01
CA PHE A 183 4.51 -14.85 -9.36
C PHE A 183 3.74 -15.77 -10.33
N PHE A 184 3.10 -16.86 -9.87
CA PHE A 184 2.21 -17.66 -10.71
C PHE A 184 0.98 -16.86 -11.16
N SER A 185 0.32 -16.19 -10.21
CA SER A 185 -0.82 -15.33 -10.49
C SER A 185 -0.42 -14.16 -11.40
N ALA A 186 0.71 -13.50 -11.15
CA ALA A 186 1.20 -12.40 -11.98
C ALA A 186 1.56 -12.86 -13.41
N ALA A 187 2.33 -13.94 -13.54
CA ALA A 187 2.77 -14.48 -14.83
C ALA A 187 1.62 -15.00 -15.70
N SER A 188 0.52 -15.46 -15.08
CA SER A 188 -0.70 -15.87 -15.78
C SER A 188 -1.51 -14.69 -16.35
N PHE A 189 -1.27 -13.47 -15.89
CA PHE A 189 -1.98 -12.29 -16.34
C PHE A 189 -1.29 -11.67 -17.56
N GLN A 190 -0.06 -11.16 -17.40
CA GLN A 190 0.73 -10.52 -18.45
C GLN A 190 2.24 -10.62 -18.12
N GLU A 191 3.11 -10.22 -19.07
CA GLU A 191 4.56 -10.09 -18.89
C GLU A 191 5.28 -11.36 -18.37
N THR A 192 4.80 -12.55 -18.76
CA THR A 192 5.24 -13.86 -18.24
C THR A 192 6.76 -14.03 -18.17
N THR A 193 7.49 -13.70 -19.24
CA THR A 193 8.96 -13.82 -19.29
C THR A 193 9.65 -12.97 -18.24
N ARG A 194 9.21 -11.71 -18.07
CA ARG A 194 9.79 -10.78 -17.09
C ARG A 194 9.52 -11.25 -15.66
N VAL A 195 8.27 -11.62 -15.37
CA VAL A 195 7.85 -12.06 -14.03
C VAL A 195 8.60 -13.33 -13.59
N LEU A 196 8.72 -14.32 -14.47
CA LEU A 196 9.44 -15.57 -14.15
C LEU A 196 10.94 -15.35 -14.00
N THR A 197 11.54 -14.47 -14.81
CA THR A 197 12.97 -14.14 -14.69
C THR A 197 13.26 -13.47 -13.35
N GLU A 198 12.46 -12.46 -12.98
CA GLU A 198 12.62 -11.77 -11.69
C GLU A 198 12.45 -12.73 -10.51
N ALA A 199 11.43 -13.59 -10.56
CA ALA A 199 11.20 -14.60 -9.52
C ALA A 199 12.35 -15.60 -9.40
N SER A 200 12.95 -15.99 -10.54
CA SER A 200 14.09 -16.90 -10.57
C SER A 200 15.35 -16.27 -9.98
N VAL A 201 15.65 -15.03 -10.36
CA VAL A 201 16.83 -14.29 -9.86
C VAL A 201 16.72 -14.01 -8.36
N THR A 202 15.53 -13.70 -7.87
CA THR A 202 15.27 -13.43 -6.45
C THR A 202 15.04 -14.68 -5.60
N GLY A 203 14.93 -15.87 -6.23
CA GLY A 203 14.59 -17.11 -5.53
C GLY A 203 13.22 -17.07 -4.85
N LYS A 204 12.26 -16.31 -5.41
CA LYS A 204 10.91 -16.16 -4.84
C LYS A 204 10.22 -17.52 -4.70
N ARG A 205 9.53 -17.72 -3.58
CA ARG A 205 8.71 -18.90 -3.31
C ARG A 205 7.24 -18.50 -3.27
N ASP A 206 6.41 -19.24 -4.00
CA ASP A 206 4.97 -19.03 -3.99
C ASP A 206 4.30 -19.91 -2.93
N HIS A 207 3.39 -19.33 -2.15
CA HIS A 207 2.69 -20.02 -1.08
C HIS A 207 1.30 -20.54 -1.49
N LEU A 208 0.87 -20.35 -2.74
CA LEU A 208 -0.39 -20.84 -3.30
C LEU A 208 -1.61 -20.44 -2.44
N ARG A 209 -1.63 -19.18 -1.98
CA ARG A 209 -2.72 -18.64 -1.15
C ARG A 209 -3.88 -18.16 -2.02
N GLY A 210 -3.59 -17.74 -3.24
CA GLY A 210 -4.55 -17.18 -4.18
C GLY A 210 -5.40 -18.23 -4.89
N LEU A 211 -6.47 -17.74 -5.53
CA LEU A 211 -7.38 -18.61 -6.29
C LEU A 211 -6.71 -19.13 -7.57
N LYS A 212 -6.08 -18.26 -8.36
CA LYS A 212 -5.47 -18.60 -9.66
C LYS A 212 -4.35 -19.62 -9.52
N GLU A 213 -3.45 -19.41 -8.56
CA GLU A 213 -2.39 -20.36 -8.21
C GLU A 213 -2.92 -21.78 -7.98
N ASN A 214 -3.95 -21.92 -7.14
CA ASN A 214 -4.51 -23.24 -6.82
C ASN A 214 -5.17 -23.89 -8.04
N VAL A 215 -5.85 -23.11 -8.88
CA VAL A 215 -6.43 -23.61 -10.14
C VAL A 215 -5.32 -24.13 -11.07
N LEU A 216 -4.24 -23.37 -11.25
CA LEU A 216 -3.13 -23.75 -12.13
C LEU A 216 -2.43 -25.04 -11.68
N VAL A 217 -2.33 -25.26 -10.37
CA VAL A 217 -1.68 -26.45 -9.78
C VAL A 217 -2.67 -27.62 -9.58
N GLY A 218 -3.97 -27.44 -9.87
CA GLY A 218 -4.98 -28.49 -9.73
C GLY A 218 -5.39 -28.78 -8.28
N ARG A 219 -5.26 -27.80 -7.38
CA ARG A 219 -5.68 -27.89 -5.97
C ARG A 219 -7.04 -27.24 -5.77
N LEU A 220 -7.74 -27.62 -4.70
CA LEU A 220 -8.95 -26.91 -4.25
C LEU A 220 -8.64 -25.41 -4.09
N ILE A 221 -9.53 -24.55 -4.55
CA ILE A 221 -9.39 -23.10 -4.40
C ILE A 221 -9.63 -22.64 -2.96
N SER A 222 -9.00 -21.53 -2.56
CA SER A 222 -9.14 -20.92 -1.23
C SER A 222 -10.43 -20.11 -1.05
N ALA A 223 -11.55 -20.57 -1.62
CA ALA A 223 -12.87 -19.96 -1.52
C ALA A 223 -13.99 -21.02 -1.52
N GLY A 224 -15.20 -20.63 -1.10
CA GLY A 224 -16.35 -21.52 -1.03
C GLY A 224 -16.09 -22.73 -0.12
N THR A 225 -16.42 -23.93 -0.60
CA THR A 225 -16.19 -25.19 0.14
C THR A 225 -14.71 -25.48 0.38
N GLY A 226 -13.82 -25.01 -0.50
CA GLY A 226 -12.38 -25.15 -0.35
C GLY A 226 -11.79 -24.30 0.79
N PHE A 227 -12.50 -23.27 1.24
CA PHE A 227 -12.05 -22.41 2.34
C PHE A 227 -11.87 -23.21 3.65
N ALA A 228 -12.82 -24.09 3.99
CA ALA A 228 -12.75 -24.91 5.21
C ALA A 228 -11.51 -25.82 5.19
N HIS A 229 -11.25 -26.48 4.06
CA HIS A 229 -10.10 -27.36 3.87
C HIS A 229 -8.76 -26.60 3.98
N HIS A 230 -8.67 -25.40 3.41
CA HIS A 230 -7.47 -24.57 3.54
C HIS A 230 -7.31 -24.00 4.96
N ALA A 231 -8.40 -23.62 5.63
CA ALA A 231 -8.38 -23.14 7.00
C ALA A 231 -7.89 -24.22 7.97
N GLU A 232 -8.37 -25.46 7.84
CA GLU A 232 -7.90 -26.60 8.62
C GLU A 232 -6.42 -26.88 8.37
N ARG A 233 -5.99 -26.90 7.10
CA ARG A 233 -4.59 -27.09 6.74
C ARG A 233 -3.71 -25.98 7.33
N HIS A 234 -4.17 -24.73 7.29
CA HIS A 234 -3.42 -23.60 7.84
C HIS A 234 -3.30 -23.70 9.37
N LYS A 235 -4.36 -24.15 10.05
CA LYS A 235 -4.33 -24.44 11.50
C LYS A 235 -3.35 -25.56 11.83
N LYS A 236 -3.42 -26.70 11.13
CA LYS A 236 -2.48 -27.82 11.32
C LYS A 236 -1.03 -27.38 11.13
N ARG A 237 -0.76 -26.63 10.05
CA ARG A 237 0.57 -26.11 9.76
C ARG A 237 1.06 -25.09 10.81
N GLN A 238 0.17 -24.24 11.35
CA GLN A 238 0.55 -23.33 12.44
C GLN A 238 0.87 -24.10 13.73
N VAL A 239 0.15 -25.19 14.02
CA VAL A 239 0.45 -26.05 15.16
C VAL A 239 1.80 -26.75 14.96
N GLU A 240 2.06 -27.30 13.78
CA GLU A 240 3.35 -27.91 13.44
C GLU A 240 4.51 -26.91 13.59
N ILE A 241 4.39 -25.70 13.03
CA ILE A 241 5.42 -24.65 13.14
C ILE A 241 5.67 -24.26 14.60
N LYS A 242 4.61 -24.03 15.39
CA LYS A 242 4.77 -23.72 16.82
C LYS A 242 5.42 -24.86 17.59
N THR A 243 5.12 -26.10 17.23
CA THR A 243 5.72 -27.29 17.85
C THR A 243 7.20 -27.39 17.49
N GLU A 244 7.57 -27.17 16.23
CA GLU A 244 8.98 -27.13 15.79
C GLU A 244 9.77 -25.99 16.46
N GLU A 245 9.16 -24.80 16.59
CA GLU A 245 9.76 -23.66 17.30
C GLU A 245 9.96 -23.96 18.79
N MET A 246 8.98 -24.59 19.45
CA MET A 246 9.11 -25.04 20.83
C MET A 246 10.24 -26.06 21.00
N ILE A 247 10.30 -27.08 20.12
CA ILE A 247 11.36 -28.11 20.17
C ILE A 247 12.74 -27.46 19.97
N LYS A 248 12.88 -26.52 19.03
CA LYS A 248 14.14 -25.78 18.83
C LYS A 248 14.51 -24.94 20.05
N ALA A 249 13.54 -24.25 20.66
CA ALA A 249 13.77 -23.46 21.87
C ALA A 249 14.19 -24.34 23.06
N GLU A 250 13.55 -25.49 23.24
CA GLU A 250 13.93 -26.48 24.27
C GLU A 250 15.33 -27.05 24.04
N ALA A 251 15.68 -27.38 22.80
CA ALA A 251 17.01 -27.87 22.44
C ALA A 251 18.11 -26.81 22.72
N VAL A 252 17.85 -25.55 22.40
CA VAL A 252 18.76 -24.43 22.70
C VAL A 252 18.93 -24.25 24.21
N MET A 253 17.83 -24.31 24.98
CA MET A 253 17.89 -24.22 26.44
C MET A 253 18.64 -25.40 27.07
N MET A 254 18.48 -26.62 26.55
CA MET A 254 19.25 -27.78 27.01
C MET A 254 20.75 -27.61 26.73
N ALA A 255 21.11 -27.14 25.53
CA ALA A 255 22.51 -26.90 25.18
C ALA A 255 23.16 -25.85 26.10
N GLN A 256 22.46 -24.73 26.37
CA GLN A 256 22.93 -23.69 27.29
C GLN A 256 23.10 -24.21 28.73
N LYS A 257 22.15 -25.02 29.23
CA LYS A 257 22.25 -25.63 30.55
C LYS A 257 23.41 -26.63 30.65
N ALA A 258 23.64 -27.43 29.62
CA ALA A 258 24.76 -28.36 29.57
C ALA A 258 26.11 -27.62 29.54
N GLU A 259 26.20 -26.53 28.79
CA GLU A 259 27.40 -25.69 28.71
C GLU A 259 27.69 -24.97 30.04
N GLN A 260 26.66 -24.45 30.71
CA GLN A 260 26.79 -23.89 32.07
C GLN A 260 27.23 -24.94 33.08
N ALA A 261 26.60 -26.12 33.08
CA ALA A 261 26.96 -27.21 34.00
C ALA A 261 28.40 -27.71 33.76
N LEU A 262 28.86 -27.76 32.51
CA LEU A 262 30.24 -28.10 32.17
C LEU A 262 31.22 -27.00 32.62
N GLY A 263 30.86 -25.73 32.44
CA GLY A 263 31.64 -24.60 32.92
C GLY A 263 31.78 -24.58 34.45
N ASP A 264 30.71 -24.88 35.17
CA ASP A 264 30.71 -24.97 36.63
C ASP A 264 31.51 -26.18 37.14
N ALA A 265 31.41 -27.33 36.46
CA ALA A 265 32.20 -28.52 36.77
C ALA A 265 33.71 -28.25 36.59
N LEU A 266 34.12 -27.62 35.49
CA LEU A 266 35.51 -27.27 35.23
C LEU A 266 36.06 -26.29 36.28
N ARG A 267 35.28 -25.28 36.67
CA ARG A 267 35.65 -24.34 37.74
C ARG A 267 35.79 -25.03 39.10
N SER A 268 34.96 -26.03 39.39
CA SER A 268 35.06 -26.81 40.63
C SER A 268 36.31 -27.69 40.67
N THR A 269 36.71 -28.28 39.54
CA THR A 269 37.93 -29.11 39.46
C THR A 269 39.23 -28.32 39.55
N ASP A 270 39.23 -27.06 39.10
CA ASP A 270 40.39 -26.17 39.24
C ASP A 270 40.56 -25.67 40.68
N ALA A 271 39.47 -25.52 41.44
CA ALA A 271 39.49 -25.17 42.86
C ALA A 271 39.98 -26.31 43.75
N GLU A 272 39.75 -27.57 43.38
CA GLU A 272 40.26 -28.75 44.10
C GLU A 272 41.75 -29.01 43.85
N LYS A 273 42.31 -28.58 42.72
CA LYS A 273 43.75 -28.69 42.43
C LYS A 273 44.64 -27.63 43.10
N GLN A 274 44.05 -26.62 43.74
CA GLN A 274 44.77 -25.54 44.44
C GLN A 274 44.80 -25.71 45.98
N LYS A 275 44.34 -26.84 46.51
CA LYS A 275 44.54 -27.26 47.91
C LYS A 275 45.52 -28.42 47.97
#